data_AF-A0A4R6I621-F1
#
_entry.id   AF-A0A4R6I621-F1
#
_cell.length_a   1.000
_cell.length_b   1.000
_cell.length_c   1.000
_cell.angle_alpha   90.00
_cell.angle_beta   90.00
_cell.angle_gamma   90.00
#
_symmetry.space_group_name_H-M   'P 1'
#
loop_
_entity.id
_entity.type
_entity.pdbx_description
1 polymer ?
#
loop_
_entity_poly.entity_id
_entity_poly.type
_entity_poly.pdbx_seq_one_letter_code
_entity_poly.pdbx_strand_id
1 'polypeptide(L)'
;MIKSHACLLMAALLAMPTAALSDTLELPADATVNAQVIDELTLSSQAPERNDVILHPVADGHASHTLPQYCVMVANARLDGRRIRLTTNALTCIETDGSESEIYSGEISAAAYDSDGNFGLAACQEGSCRLTPEQTFQLRLASDLALEQQENPAAKLNEQRRQAQGEGVANPIPATRPDPDTD
;
A
#
# COMPACT_ATOMS: atom_id res chain seq x y z
N MET A 1 15.79 73.20 4.66
CA MET A 1 16.65 71.99 4.67
C MET A 1 15.88 70.85 5.31
N ILE A 2 15.59 69.83 4.52
CA ILE A 2 14.86 68.61 4.89
C ILE A 2 15.80 67.70 5.69
N LYS A 3 15.37 67.13 6.82
CA LYS A 3 16.05 65.97 7.42
C LYS A 3 15.03 64.88 7.73
N SER A 4 15.25 63.76 7.04
CA SER A 4 14.39 62.60 6.90
C SER A 4 14.15 61.83 8.18
N HIS A 5 12.97 61.23 8.24
CA HIS A 5 12.56 60.19 9.16
C HIS A 5 13.24 58.86 8.81
N ALA A 6 13.50 58.02 9.80
CA ALA A 6 13.65 56.58 9.57
C ALA A 6 13.20 55.83 10.85
N CYS A 7 11.91 55.50 10.89
CA CYS A 7 11.34 54.50 11.78
C CYS A 7 11.98 53.13 11.47
N LEU A 8 12.67 52.54 12.44
CA LEU A 8 13.04 51.12 12.44
C LEU A 8 11.81 50.31 12.85
N LEU A 9 11.05 49.83 11.87
CA LEU A 9 9.97 48.86 12.09
C LEU A 9 10.56 47.45 12.21
N MET A 10 10.22 46.79 13.31
CA MET A 10 10.37 45.35 13.54
C MET A 10 9.76 44.55 12.39
N ALA A 11 10.54 43.64 11.81
CA ALA A 11 10.02 42.53 11.01
C ALA A 11 10.41 41.23 11.72
N ALA A 12 9.59 40.81 12.67
CA ALA A 12 9.60 39.43 13.14
C ALA A 12 9.05 38.56 12.01
N LEU A 13 9.95 37.98 11.22
CA LEU A 13 9.63 36.92 10.28
C LEU A 13 9.14 35.72 11.09
N LEU A 14 7.81 35.59 11.19
CA LEU A 14 7.15 34.35 11.58
C LEU A 14 7.50 33.30 10.53
N ALA A 15 8.55 32.51 10.80
CA ALA A 15 8.77 31.24 10.11
C ALA A 15 7.63 30.31 10.52
N MET A 16 6.52 30.37 9.78
CA MET A 16 5.48 29.36 9.92
C MET A 16 6.04 28.04 9.39
N PRO A 17 6.07 26.97 10.19
CA PRO A 17 6.43 25.66 9.66
C PRO A 17 5.40 25.33 8.58
N THR A 18 5.85 25.10 7.36
CA THR A 18 5.03 24.49 6.32
C THR A 18 4.64 23.11 6.83
N ALA A 19 3.42 22.96 7.33
CA ALA A 19 2.82 21.65 7.49
C ALA A 19 2.82 21.03 6.09
N ALA A 20 3.67 20.02 5.87
CA ALA A 20 3.51 19.14 4.73
C ALA A 20 2.10 18.54 4.88
N LEU A 21 1.21 18.87 3.93
CA LEU A 21 -0.03 18.14 3.78
C LEU A 21 0.39 16.70 3.51
N SER A 22 0.15 15.80 4.46
CA SER A 22 0.38 14.37 4.26
C SER A 22 -0.50 13.95 3.08
N ASP A 23 0.09 13.33 2.06
CA ASP A 23 -0.72 12.64 1.07
C ASP A 23 -1.53 11.54 1.78
N THR A 24 -2.77 11.35 1.35
CA THR A 24 -3.72 10.42 1.94
C THR A 24 -4.26 9.54 0.83
N LEU A 25 -4.20 8.22 1.02
CA LEU A 25 -4.84 7.27 0.12
C LEU A 25 -6.34 7.20 0.45
N GLU A 26 -7.16 7.74 -0.43
CA GLU A 26 -8.62 7.83 -0.25
C GLU A 26 -9.38 6.96 -1.26
N LEU A 27 -10.36 6.21 -0.78
CA LEU A 27 -11.35 5.54 -1.61
C LEU A 27 -12.74 5.73 -1.00
N PRO A 28 -13.77 6.06 -1.80
CA PRO A 28 -15.13 6.20 -1.27
C PRO A 28 -15.73 4.83 -0.92
N ALA A 29 -16.77 4.84 -0.09
CA ALA A 29 -17.67 3.72 0.07
C ALA A 29 -18.19 3.25 -1.31
N ASP A 30 -18.45 1.95 -1.43
CA ASP A 30 -18.81 1.28 -2.69
C ASP A 30 -17.72 1.32 -3.78
N ALA A 31 -16.55 1.91 -3.52
CA ALA A 31 -15.40 1.73 -4.41
C ALA A 31 -15.12 0.24 -4.62
N THR A 32 -14.76 -0.09 -5.84
CA THR A 32 -14.45 -1.44 -6.26
C THR A 32 -13.02 -1.54 -6.73
N VAL A 33 -12.32 -2.56 -6.24
CA VAL A 33 -10.94 -2.88 -6.62
C VAL A 33 -10.87 -4.36 -7.00
N ASN A 34 -10.10 -4.68 -8.03
CA ASN A 34 -9.90 -6.07 -8.42
C ASN A 34 -8.74 -6.66 -7.61
N ALA A 35 -8.89 -7.91 -7.20
CA ALA A 35 -7.91 -8.61 -6.39
C ALA A 35 -7.82 -10.09 -6.76
N GLN A 36 -6.70 -10.68 -6.38
CA GLN A 36 -6.38 -12.10 -6.50
C GLN A 36 -5.81 -12.59 -5.17
N VAL A 37 -5.93 -13.89 -4.89
CA VAL A 37 -5.21 -14.51 -3.77
C VAL A 37 -3.74 -14.68 -4.16
N ILE A 38 -2.81 -14.51 -3.23
CA ILE A 38 -1.39 -14.81 -3.50
C ILE A 38 -1.16 -16.33 -3.53
N ASP A 39 -1.72 -17.02 -2.53
CA ASP A 39 -1.64 -18.46 -2.39
C ASP A 39 -3.00 -19.10 -2.63
N GLU A 40 -2.99 -20.34 -3.13
CA GLU A 40 -4.21 -21.12 -3.30
C GLU A 40 -4.99 -21.24 -1.98
N LEU A 41 -6.26 -20.84 -2.01
CA LEU A 41 -7.19 -21.01 -0.91
C LEU A 41 -8.09 -22.21 -1.19
N THR A 42 -8.07 -23.22 -0.31
CA THR A 42 -9.04 -24.33 -0.33
C THR A 42 -9.86 -24.34 0.95
N LEU A 43 -11.19 -24.40 0.82
CA LEU A 43 -12.14 -24.56 1.92
C LEU A 43 -13.01 -25.81 1.70
N SER A 44 -13.36 -26.50 2.78
CA SER A 44 -14.25 -27.66 2.77
C SER A 44 -15.16 -27.66 4.01
N SER A 45 -16.08 -28.63 4.11
CA SER A 45 -16.88 -28.78 5.33
C SER A 45 -16.06 -29.15 6.57
N GLN A 46 -14.87 -29.74 6.41
CA GLN A 46 -13.95 -30.06 7.51
C GLN A 46 -13.06 -28.86 7.88
N ALA A 47 -12.79 -27.97 6.92
CA ALA A 47 -12.02 -26.75 7.10
C ALA A 47 -12.77 -25.57 6.44
N PRO A 48 -13.87 -25.09 7.07
CA PRO A 48 -14.77 -24.12 6.43
C PRO A 48 -14.23 -22.69 6.49
N GLU A 49 -13.17 -22.41 7.24
CA GLU A 49 -12.67 -21.06 7.47
C GLU A 49 -11.15 -21.00 7.34
N ARG A 50 -10.66 -19.86 6.87
CA ARG A 50 -9.23 -19.53 6.79
C ARG A 50 -9.05 -18.05 7.08
N ASN A 51 -8.23 -17.74 8.09
CA ASN A 51 -7.83 -16.37 8.38
C ASN A 51 -6.50 -16.04 7.71
N ASP A 52 -6.19 -14.74 7.66
CA ASP A 52 -4.92 -14.21 7.16
C ASP A 52 -4.63 -14.62 5.72
N VAL A 53 -5.68 -14.68 4.89
CA VAL A 53 -5.57 -14.88 3.45
C VAL A 53 -4.97 -13.61 2.85
N ILE A 54 -3.84 -13.77 2.18
CA ILE A 54 -3.13 -12.65 1.57
C ILE A 54 -3.64 -12.43 0.15
N LEU A 55 -4.06 -11.21 -0.13
CA LEU A 55 -4.53 -10.78 -1.44
C LEU A 55 -3.59 -9.72 -2.00
N HIS A 56 -3.47 -9.69 -3.32
CA HIS A 56 -2.86 -8.56 -4.02
C HIS A 56 -3.89 -7.94 -4.97
N PRO A 57 -3.88 -6.60 -5.13
CA PRO A 57 -4.72 -5.97 -6.12
C PRO A 57 -4.17 -6.19 -7.53
N VAL A 58 -5.07 -6.08 -8.51
CA VAL A 58 -4.74 -6.13 -9.93
C VAL A 58 -5.37 -4.94 -10.65
N ALA A 59 -4.61 -4.32 -11.55
CA ALA A 59 -5.04 -3.11 -12.26
C ALA A 59 -5.99 -3.40 -13.44
N ASP A 60 -6.08 -4.66 -13.89
CA ASP A 60 -6.86 -5.04 -15.05
C ASP A 60 -8.35 -5.19 -14.73
N GLY A 61 -9.22 -4.87 -15.71
CA GLY A 61 -10.65 -5.18 -15.66
C GLY A 61 -11.56 -3.97 -15.39
N HIS A 62 -12.73 -4.23 -14.78
CA HIS A 62 -13.82 -3.26 -14.62
C HIS A 62 -13.98 -2.74 -13.18
N ALA A 63 -12.89 -2.66 -12.41
CA ALA A 63 -12.90 -1.98 -11.12
C ALA A 63 -13.10 -0.47 -11.31
N SER A 64 -13.75 0.18 -10.34
CA SER A 64 -13.92 1.64 -10.37
C SER A 64 -12.66 2.38 -9.97
N HIS A 65 -11.79 1.75 -9.18
CA HIS A 65 -10.55 2.34 -8.68
C HIS A 65 -9.40 1.33 -8.77
N THR A 66 -8.19 1.86 -8.88
CA THR A 66 -6.94 1.09 -8.81
C THR A 66 -6.18 1.49 -7.56
N LEU A 67 -5.58 0.51 -6.90
CA LEU A 67 -4.64 0.76 -5.81
C LEU A 67 -3.21 0.96 -6.36
N PRO A 68 -2.30 1.57 -5.58
CA PRO A 68 -0.87 1.61 -5.91
C PRO A 68 -0.30 0.23 -6.27
N GLN A 69 0.80 0.23 -7.03
CA GLN A 69 1.34 -1.01 -7.60
C GLN A 69 1.73 -2.04 -6.53
N TYR A 70 2.33 -1.59 -5.41
CA TYR A 70 2.80 -2.48 -4.36
C TYR A 70 1.87 -2.45 -3.17
N CYS A 71 0.71 -3.08 -3.31
CA CYS A 71 -0.26 -3.24 -2.24
C CYS A 71 -0.48 -4.70 -1.87
N VAL A 72 -0.68 -4.94 -0.58
CA VAL A 72 -1.06 -6.23 -0.01
C VAL A 72 -2.23 -6.02 0.92
N MET A 73 -3.18 -6.95 0.87
CA MET A 73 -4.38 -6.95 1.69
C MET A 73 -4.47 -8.23 2.50
N VAL A 74 -5.01 -8.14 3.70
CA VAL A 74 -5.28 -9.29 4.56
C VAL A 74 -6.79 -9.50 4.65
N ALA A 75 -7.22 -10.73 4.43
CA ALA A 75 -8.63 -11.11 4.43
C ALA A 75 -8.88 -12.38 5.24
N ASN A 76 -10.12 -12.54 5.65
CA ASN A 76 -10.64 -13.78 6.21
C ASN A 76 -11.62 -14.40 5.23
N ALA A 77 -11.53 -15.70 5.03
CA ALA A 77 -12.38 -16.48 4.16
C ALA A 77 -13.23 -17.46 4.98
N ARG A 78 -14.50 -17.58 4.60
CA ARG A 78 -15.39 -18.61 5.14
C ARG A 78 -16.27 -19.21 4.06
N LEU A 79 -16.58 -20.49 4.22
CA LEU A 79 -17.56 -21.19 3.41
C LEU A 79 -18.97 -20.80 3.88
N ASP A 80 -19.80 -20.39 2.94
CA ASP A 80 -21.21 -20.11 3.16
C ASP A 80 -22.05 -20.77 2.06
N GLY A 81 -22.63 -21.93 2.38
CA GLY A 81 -23.29 -22.78 1.40
C GLY A 81 -22.31 -23.25 0.31
N ARG A 82 -22.48 -22.74 -0.92
CA ARG A 82 -21.62 -23.05 -2.07
C ARG A 82 -20.77 -21.85 -2.52
N ARG A 83 -20.54 -20.88 -1.64
CA ARG A 83 -19.76 -19.69 -1.94
C ARG A 83 -18.69 -19.45 -0.89
N ILE A 84 -17.56 -18.90 -1.33
CA ILE A 84 -16.51 -18.42 -0.44
C ILE A 84 -16.81 -16.95 -0.14
N ARG A 85 -17.08 -16.61 1.11
CA ARG A 85 -17.18 -15.22 1.57
C ARG A 85 -15.81 -14.78 2.03
N LEU A 86 -15.26 -13.76 1.36
CA LEU A 86 -14.01 -13.09 1.72
C LEU A 86 -14.33 -11.70 2.24
N THR A 87 -13.75 -11.35 3.39
CA THR A 87 -13.79 -10.00 3.95
C THR A 87 -12.37 -9.54 4.25
N THR A 88 -11.99 -8.40 3.70
CA THR A 88 -10.68 -7.77 3.89
C THR A 88 -10.74 -6.83 5.07
N ASN A 89 -9.73 -6.86 5.94
CA ASN A 89 -9.66 -6.08 7.16
C ASN A 89 -8.43 -5.16 7.26
N ALA A 90 -7.36 -5.44 6.51
CA ALA A 90 -6.17 -4.61 6.48
C ALA A 90 -5.64 -4.42 5.06
N LEU A 91 -5.07 -3.24 4.80
CA LEU A 91 -4.40 -2.88 3.56
C LEU A 91 -3.05 -2.25 3.90
N THR A 92 -2.02 -2.60 3.14
CA THR A 92 -0.74 -1.91 3.13
C THR A 92 -0.31 -1.68 1.70
N CYS A 93 0.01 -0.43 1.37
CA CYS A 93 0.47 0.00 0.07
C CYS A 93 1.81 0.72 0.20
N ILE A 94 2.68 0.49 -0.78
CA ILE A 94 3.96 1.18 -0.92
C ILE A 94 3.96 1.84 -2.29
N GLU A 95 4.04 3.16 -2.31
CA GLU A 95 4.21 3.93 -3.54
C GLU A 95 5.69 4.21 -3.74
N THR A 96 6.17 4.02 -4.98
CA THR A 96 7.59 4.13 -5.32
C THR A 96 7.87 5.25 -6.31
N ASP A 97 6.86 6.06 -6.64
CA ASP A 97 6.98 7.15 -7.59
C ASP A 97 7.69 8.34 -6.94
N GLY A 98 9.04 8.34 -7.00
CA GLY A 98 9.85 9.41 -6.42
C GLY A 98 11.23 8.94 -5.95
N SER A 99 11.97 9.82 -5.27
CA SER A 99 13.23 9.45 -4.63
C SER A 99 13.06 8.73 -3.29
N GLU A 100 11.85 8.72 -2.74
CA GLU A 100 11.49 8.09 -1.47
C GLU A 100 10.16 7.36 -1.61
N SER A 101 10.01 6.24 -0.91
CA SER A 101 8.77 5.46 -0.96
C SER A 101 7.78 5.95 0.08
N GLU A 102 6.51 5.99 -0.29
CA GLU A 102 5.41 6.35 0.61
C GLU A 102 4.72 5.09 1.10
N ILE A 103 4.37 5.04 2.38
CA ILE A 103 3.76 3.86 2.99
C ILE A 103 2.37 4.24 3.50
N TYR A 104 1.34 3.56 3.00
CA TYR A 104 -0.03 3.71 3.45
C TYR A 104 -0.46 2.39 4.08
N SER A 105 -0.79 2.38 5.37
CA SER A 105 -1.18 1.14 6.06
C SER A 105 -2.26 1.40 7.10
N GLY A 106 -3.27 0.54 7.13
CA GLY A 106 -4.36 0.63 8.08
C GLY A 106 -5.49 -0.35 7.83
N GLU A 107 -6.60 -0.12 8.51
CA GLU A 107 -7.80 -0.96 8.40
C GLU A 107 -8.60 -0.60 7.14
N ILE A 108 -9.20 -1.62 6.53
CA ILE A 108 -10.14 -1.49 5.42
C ILE A 108 -11.36 -2.35 5.72
N SER A 109 -12.55 -1.93 5.30
CA SER A 109 -13.75 -2.78 5.32
C SER A 109 -14.16 -3.07 3.90
N ALA A 110 -13.84 -4.27 3.39
CA ALA A 110 -14.24 -4.66 2.04
C ALA A 110 -14.67 -6.13 1.97
N ALA A 111 -15.51 -6.45 1.00
CA ALA A 111 -16.08 -7.76 0.80
C ALA A 111 -15.95 -8.20 -0.67
N ALA A 112 -15.72 -9.49 -0.89
CA ALA A 112 -15.62 -10.03 -2.24
C ALA A 112 -17.00 -10.31 -2.86
N TYR A 113 -17.14 -9.89 -4.12
CA TYR A 113 -18.29 -10.14 -4.99
C TYR A 113 -17.81 -10.85 -6.25
N ASP A 114 -18.64 -11.76 -6.74
CA ASP A 114 -18.39 -12.48 -7.99
C ASP A 114 -18.89 -11.65 -9.19
N SER A 115 -18.54 -12.10 -10.38
CA SER A 115 -18.94 -11.58 -11.68
C SER A 115 -20.46 -11.47 -11.87
N ASP A 116 -21.24 -12.30 -11.17
CA ASP A 116 -22.71 -12.26 -11.15
C ASP A 116 -23.27 -11.15 -10.23
N GLY A 117 -22.40 -10.40 -9.54
CA GLY A 117 -22.75 -9.35 -8.59
C GLY A 117 -23.21 -9.87 -7.23
N ASN A 118 -23.23 -11.19 -7.01
CA ASN A 118 -23.61 -11.77 -5.73
C ASN A 118 -22.46 -11.70 -4.72
N PHE A 119 -22.83 -11.55 -3.46
CA PHE A 119 -21.89 -11.59 -2.36
C PHE A 119 -21.26 -12.99 -2.21
N GLY A 120 -19.94 -13.03 -2.08
CA GLY A 120 -19.13 -14.25 -2.05
C GLY A 120 -18.88 -14.83 -3.44
N LEU A 121 -17.88 -15.70 -3.56
CA LEU A 121 -17.36 -16.23 -4.83
C LEU A 121 -17.88 -17.64 -5.12
N ALA A 122 -18.40 -17.88 -6.32
CA ALA A 122 -18.90 -19.19 -6.75
C ALA A 122 -17.76 -20.14 -7.19
N ALA A 123 -16.86 -20.45 -6.26
CA ALA A 123 -15.62 -21.21 -6.53
C ALA A 123 -15.68 -22.67 -6.08
N CYS A 124 -16.88 -23.21 -5.81
CA CYS A 124 -17.08 -24.55 -5.28
C CYS A 124 -17.39 -25.56 -6.39
N GLN A 125 -16.59 -26.62 -6.49
CA GLN A 125 -16.78 -27.74 -7.40
C GLN A 125 -16.69 -29.06 -6.62
N GLU A 126 -17.66 -29.96 -6.81
CA GLU A 126 -17.65 -31.31 -6.24
C GLU A 126 -17.44 -31.38 -4.71
N GLY A 127 -17.87 -30.35 -3.98
CA GLY A 127 -17.76 -30.28 -2.51
C GLY A 127 -16.45 -29.69 -1.98
N SER A 128 -15.53 -29.29 -2.87
CA SER A 128 -14.33 -28.52 -2.53
C SER A 128 -14.43 -27.11 -3.12
N CYS A 129 -14.06 -26.09 -2.36
CA CYS A 129 -14.09 -24.71 -2.80
C CYS A 129 -12.68 -24.17 -2.90
N ARG A 130 -12.29 -23.71 -4.10
CA ARG A 130 -10.90 -23.35 -4.40
C ARG A 130 -10.81 -22.01 -5.12
N LEU A 131 -9.98 -21.10 -4.59
CA LEU A 131 -9.52 -19.92 -5.31
C LEU A 131 -8.04 -20.11 -5.67
N THR A 132 -7.72 -19.89 -6.95
CA THR A 132 -6.34 -19.93 -7.43
C THR A 132 -5.80 -18.52 -7.65
N PRO A 133 -4.48 -18.31 -7.66
CA PRO A 133 -3.90 -16.98 -7.84
C PRO A 133 -4.29 -16.29 -9.16
N GLU A 134 -4.67 -17.03 -10.19
CA GLU A 134 -5.07 -16.46 -11.49
C GLU A 134 -6.53 -15.97 -11.51
N GLN A 135 -7.32 -16.30 -10.49
CA GLN A 135 -8.73 -15.95 -10.42
C GLN A 135 -8.92 -14.55 -9.86
N THR A 136 -9.28 -13.62 -10.74
CA THR A 136 -9.62 -12.25 -10.35
C THR A 136 -11.05 -12.17 -9.83
N PHE A 137 -11.24 -11.49 -8.71
CA PHE A 137 -12.54 -11.13 -8.18
C PHE A 137 -12.56 -9.66 -7.74
N GLN A 138 -13.76 -9.13 -7.51
CA GLN A 138 -13.93 -7.73 -7.12
C GLN A 138 -14.15 -7.63 -5.61
N LEU A 139 -13.33 -6.81 -4.95
CA LEU A 139 -13.60 -6.33 -3.61
C LEU A 139 -14.42 -5.04 -3.72
N ARG A 140 -15.44 -4.90 -2.88
CA ARG A 140 -16.21 -3.67 -2.71
C ARG A 140 -16.07 -3.15 -1.30
N LEU A 141 -15.75 -1.87 -1.16
CA LEU A 141 -15.63 -1.20 0.12
C LEU A 141 -17.00 -1.00 0.76
N ALA A 142 -17.12 -1.30 2.05
CA ALA A 142 -18.32 -1.08 2.85
C ALA A 142 -18.40 0.34 3.45
N SER A 143 -17.27 1.03 3.51
CA SER A 143 -17.13 2.38 4.04
C SER A 143 -16.02 3.13 3.31
N ASP A 144 -15.98 4.45 3.47
CA ASP A 144 -14.84 5.25 3.03
C ASP A 144 -13.54 4.73 3.65
N LEU A 145 -12.46 4.78 2.88
CA LEU A 145 -11.09 4.52 3.28
C LEU A 145 -10.32 5.83 3.19
N ALA A 146 -9.60 6.16 4.26
CA ALA A 146 -8.63 7.25 4.28
C ALA A 146 -7.42 6.76 5.08
N LEU A 147 -6.30 6.50 4.39
CA LEU A 147 -5.05 6.09 5.02
C LEU A 147 -4.03 7.22 4.91
N GLU A 148 -3.65 7.78 6.05
CA GLU A 148 -2.57 8.75 6.11
C GLU A 148 -1.23 8.08 5.77
N GLN A 149 -0.36 8.83 5.08
CA GLN A 149 1.02 8.44 4.85
C GLN A 149 1.74 8.22 6.18
N GLN A 150 2.37 7.07 6.33
CA GLN A 150 3.19 6.73 7.49
C GLN A 150 4.64 7.18 7.28
N GLU A 151 5.33 7.48 8.38
CA GLU A 151 6.76 7.77 8.35
C GLU A 151 7.53 6.62 7.71
N ASN A 152 8.35 6.92 6.71
CA ASN A 152 9.28 5.96 6.11
C ASN A 152 10.64 6.01 6.84
N PRO A 153 11.02 4.98 7.64
CA PRO A 153 12.29 4.98 8.35
C PRO A 153 13.50 4.98 7.39
N ALA A 154 13.36 4.39 6.20
CA ALA A 154 14.41 4.38 5.20
C ALA A 154 14.65 5.77 4.61
N ALA A 155 13.60 6.56 4.38
CA ALA A 155 13.71 7.96 3.97
C ALA A 155 14.51 8.78 4.99
N LYS A 156 14.15 8.65 6.28
CA LYS A 156 14.88 9.32 7.38
C LYS A 156 16.36 8.94 7.44
N LEU A 157 16.67 7.65 7.30
CA LEU A 157 18.05 7.16 7.27
C LEU A 157 18.81 7.67 6.04
N ASN A 158 18.16 7.75 4.88
CA ASN A 158 18.76 8.27 3.66
C ASN A 158 19.02 9.77 3.75
N GLU A 159 18.10 10.55 4.36
CA GLU A 159 18.32 11.97 4.64
C GLU A 159 19.50 12.18 5.60
N GLN A 160 19.57 11.40 6.68
CA GLN A 160 20.73 11.45 7.60
C GLN A 160 22.05 11.16 6.87
N ARG A 161 22.06 10.22 5.92
CA ARG A 161 23.24 9.94 5.09
C ARG A 161 23.59 11.13 4.19
N ARG A 162 22.59 11.78 3.56
CA ARG A 162 22.79 12.99 2.75
C ARG A 162 23.39 14.14 3.57
N GLN A 163 22.90 14.34 4.80
CA GLN A 163 23.38 15.38 5.71
C GLN A 163 24.78 15.07 6.27
N ALA A 164 25.09 13.80 6.56
CA ALA A 164 26.38 13.36 7.07
C ALA A 164 27.48 13.28 6.00
N GLN A 165 27.10 13.13 4.72
CA GLN A 165 28.01 12.96 3.57
C GLN A 165 27.73 14.03 2.51
N GLY A 166 27.85 15.31 2.88
CA GLY A 166 27.69 16.44 1.95
C GLY A 166 28.31 16.13 0.58
N GLU A 167 27.50 16.27 -0.47
CA GLU A 167 27.80 15.89 -1.87
C GLU A 167 28.32 14.45 -2.04
N GLY A 168 27.38 13.49 -2.08
CA GLY A 168 27.50 12.18 -2.72
C GLY A 168 28.93 11.73 -3.07
N VAL A 169 29.68 11.29 -2.06
CA VAL A 169 30.96 10.63 -2.32
C VAL A 169 30.64 9.27 -2.90
N ALA A 170 30.88 9.10 -4.20
CA ALA A 170 30.83 7.80 -4.86
C ALA A 170 31.57 6.79 -3.99
N ASN A 171 30.91 5.70 -3.60
CA ASN A 171 31.55 4.59 -2.90
C ASN A 171 32.85 4.27 -3.67
N PRO A 172 34.04 4.51 -3.11
CA PRO A 172 35.26 4.19 -3.82
C PRO A 172 35.24 2.69 -4.04
N ILE A 173 35.15 2.26 -5.30
CA ILE A 173 35.49 0.88 -5.64
C ILE A 173 36.94 0.73 -5.17
N PRO A 174 37.27 -0.18 -4.24
CA PRO A 174 38.63 -0.36 -3.78
C PRO A 174 39.54 -0.56 -5.00
N ALA A 175 40.48 0.36 -5.22
CA ALA A 175 41.36 0.35 -6.39
C ALA A 175 42.45 -0.74 -6.35
N THR A 176 42.26 -1.78 -5.53
CA THR A 176 43.18 -2.90 -5.43
C THR A 176 42.37 -4.16 -5.18
N ARG A 177 42.01 -4.84 -6.27
CA ARG A 177 41.83 -6.29 -6.23
C ARG A 177 43.23 -6.87 -5.90
N PRO A 178 43.38 -7.69 -4.85
CA PRO A 178 44.62 -8.43 -4.64
C PRO A 178 44.91 -9.23 -5.91
N ASP A 179 46.07 -9.01 -6.50
CA ASP A 179 46.56 -9.81 -7.62
C ASP A 179 46.78 -11.24 -7.10
N PRO A 180 46.08 -12.27 -7.62
CA PRO A 180 46.23 -13.64 -7.14
C PRO A 180 47.62 -14.25 -7.45
N ASP A 181 48.50 -13.55 -8.17
CA ASP A 181 49.80 -14.07 -8.61
C ASP A 181 51.00 -13.57 -7.77
N THR A 182 50.81 -13.33 -6.46
CA THR A 182 51.96 -13.19 -5.53
C THR A 182 52.13 -14.45 -4.68
N ASP A 183 52.92 -15.37 -5.23
CA ASP A 183 53.61 -16.45 -4.50
C ASP A 183 54.77 -15.90 -3.64
#